data_AF-A0A3D4JTZ7-F1
#
_entry.id   AF-A0A3D4JTZ7-F1
#
_cell.length_a   1.000
_cell.length_b   1.000
_cell.length_c   1.000
_cell.angle_alpha   90.00
_cell.angle_beta   90.00
_cell.angle_gamma   90.00
#
_symmetry.space_group_name_H-M   'P 1'
#
loop_
_entity.id
_entity.type
_entity.pdbx_description
1 polymer ?
#
loop_
_entity_poly.entity_id
_entity_poly.type
_entity_poly.pdbx_seq_one_letter_code
_entity_poly.pdbx_strand_id
1 'polypeptide(L)'
;MKDCQFELYSLKTEHLDIIITFSIEDKIVIYGCESGDVVRKITGNFDYEYYLTINRLNMIQLKLMKGLKSFEELKEFFIKNFSGENCIEKVKKFCSRNFIRYEFTVWR
;
A
#
# COMPACT_ATOMS: atom_id res chain seq x y z
N MET A 1 8.57 -13.87 -13.85
CA MET A 1 8.54 -13.85 -12.37
C MET A 1 7.09 -13.63 -11.98
N LYS A 2 6.54 -14.39 -11.03
CA LYS A 2 5.18 -14.12 -10.54
C LYS A 2 5.25 -12.84 -9.72
N ASP A 3 4.47 -11.83 -10.08
CA ASP A 3 4.26 -10.65 -9.27
C ASP A 3 3.85 -11.09 -7.86
N CYS A 4 4.70 -10.82 -6.86
CA CYS A 4 4.41 -11.11 -5.47
C CYS A 4 3.47 -10.04 -4.93
N GLN A 5 2.23 -10.03 -5.41
CA GLN A 5 1.17 -9.13 -4.97
C GLN A 5 0.33 -9.80 -3.86
N PHE A 6 0.08 -9.06 -2.79
CA PHE A 6 -0.65 -9.52 -1.60
C PHE A 6 -1.69 -8.48 -1.20
N GLU A 7 -2.83 -8.94 -0.68
CA GLU A 7 -3.88 -8.05 -0.21
C GLU A 7 -3.57 -7.49 1.19
N LEU A 8 -3.70 -6.16 1.35
CA LEU A 8 -3.69 -5.50 2.66
C LEU A 8 -5.11 -5.23 3.16
N TYR A 9 -6.03 -4.94 2.24
CA TYR A 9 -7.43 -4.70 2.54
C TYR A 9 -8.30 -4.92 1.30
N SER A 10 -9.45 -5.54 1.51
CA SER A 10 -10.54 -5.55 0.55
C SER A 10 -11.87 -5.26 1.25
N LEU A 11 -12.74 -4.52 0.56
CA LEU A 11 -14.12 -4.29 0.98
C LEU A 11 -14.98 -4.23 -0.28
N LYS A 12 -16.02 -5.06 -0.34
CA LYS A 12 -17.00 -5.03 -1.42
C LYS A 12 -18.39 -4.90 -0.84
N THR A 13 -19.08 -3.84 -1.22
CA THR A 13 -20.47 -3.55 -0.85
C THR A 13 -21.28 -3.19 -2.09
N GLU A 14 -22.57 -2.91 -1.94
CA GLU A 14 -23.43 -2.47 -3.06
C GLU A 14 -22.98 -1.13 -3.68
N HIS A 15 -22.37 -0.23 -2.89
CA HIS A 15 -22.09 1.16 -3.30
C HIS A 15 -20.60 1.53 -3.28
N LEU A 16 -19.74 0.60 -2.91
CA LEU A 16 -18.31 0.83 -2.69
C LEU A 16 -17.53 -0.48 -2.83
N ASP A 17 -16.52 -0.48 -3.67
CA ASP A 17 -15.52 -1.53 -3.82
C ASP A 17 -14.13 -0.93 -3.55
N ILE A 18 -13.36 -1.54 -2.65
CA ILE A 18 -12.02 -1.11 -2.25
C ILE A 18 -11.11 -2.31 -2.33
N ILE A 19 -10.00 -2.18 -3.03
CA ILE A 19 -8.93 -3.17 -3.06
C ILE A 19 -7.60 -2.44 -2.84
N ILE A 20 -6.87 -2.83 -1.80
CA ILE A 20 -5.55 -2.30 -1.50
C ILE A 20 -4.57 -3.46 -1.41
N THR A 21 -3.56 -3.42 -2.26
CA THR A 21 -2.56 -4.47 -2.43
C THR A 21 -1.16 -3.94 -2.21
N PHE A 22 -0.26 -4.87 -1.93
CA PHE A 22 1.14 -4.66 -1.66
C PHE A 22 1.95 -5.59 -2.56
N SER A 23 2.95 -5.07 -3.26
CA SER A 23 3.90 -5.86 -4.03
C SER A 23 5.34 -5.52 -3.69
N ILE A 24 6.20 -6.55 -3.76
CA ILE A 24 7.64 -6.42 -3.56
C ILE A 24 8.35 -6.97 -4.78
N GLU A 25 9.18 -6.15 -5.40
CA GLU A 25 10.18 -6.57 -6.37
C GLU A 25 11.53 -5.90 -6.05
N ASP A 26 11.99 -4.96 -6.87
CA ASP A 26 13.13 -4.08 -6.58
C ASP A 26 12.75 -2.89 -5.68
N LYS A 27 11.45 -2.64 -5.54
CA LYS A 27 10.81 -1.61 -4.72
C LYS A 27 9.57 -2.19 -4.04
N ILE A 28 9.04 -1.46 -3.07
CA ILE A 28 7.71 -1.73 -2.50
C ILE A 28 6.71 -0.84 -3.23
N VAL A 29 5.60 -1.43 -3.66
CA VAL A 29 4.45 -0.69 -4.18
C VAL A 29 3.21 -1.07 -3.39
N ILE A 30 2.48 -0.07 -2.91
CA ILE A 30 1.11 -0.25 -2.44
C ILE A 30 0.20 0.39 -3.47
N TYR A 31 -0.68 -0.42 -4.04
CA TYR A 31 -1.70 0.03 -4.98
C TYR A 31 -3.06 -0.02 -4.30
N GLY A 32 -3.81 1.07 -4.36
CA GLY A 32 -5.21 1.11 -3.95
C GLY A 32 -6.11 1.52 -5.09
N CYS A 33 -7.24 0.84 -5.20
CA CYS A 33 -8.31 1.12 -6.14
C CYS A 33 -9.61 1.17 -5.34
N GLU A 34 -10.31 2.29 -5.45
CA GLU A 34 -11.60 2.51 -4.82
C GLU A 34 -12.59 2.89 -5.92
N SER A 35 -13.72 2.20 -6.00
CA SER A 35 -14.77 2.49 -6.99
C SER A 35 -16.17 2.45 -6.39
N GLY A 36 -17.12 3.15 -7.03
CA GLY A 36 -18.54 3.10 -6.70
C GLY A 36 -19.16 4.47 -6.38
N ASP A 37 -20.45 4.44 -6.00
CA ASP A 37 -21.24 5.65 -5.77
C ASP A 37 -20.66 6.54 -4.67
N VAL A 38 -20.10 5.93 -3.62
CA VAL A 38 -19.46 6.67 -2.53
C VAL A 38 -18.23 7.43 -3.05
N VAL A 39 -17.41 6.79 -3.87
CA VAL A 39 -16.21 7.40 -4.48
C VAL A 39 -16.61 8.57 -5.39
N ARG A 40 -17.65 8.40 -6.21
CA ARG A 40 -18.19 9.46 -7.06
C ARG A 40 -18.66 10.67 -6.29
N LYS A 41 -19.36 10.46 -5.17
CA LYS A 41 -19.84 11.56 -4.32
C LYS A 41 -18.69 12.37 -3.71
N ILE A 42 -17.56 11.75 -3.42
CA ILE A 42 -16.40 12.39 -2.76
C ILE A 42 -15.46 13.02 -3.80
N THR A 43 -15.14 12.30 -4.86
CA THR A 43 -14.07 12.68 -5.80
C THR A 43 -14.59 13.31 -7.09
N GLY A 44 -15.88 13.14 -7.41
CA GLY A 44 -16.47 13.46 -8.71
C GLY A 44 -16.30 12.37 -9.78
N ASN A 45 -15.46 11.36 -9.53
CA ASN A 45 -15.16 10.26 -10.43
C ASN A 45 -15.64 8.92 -9.87
N PHE A 46 -15.99 7.97 -10.74
CA PHE A 46 -16.42 6.64 -10.28
C PHE A 46 -15.29 5.84 -9.65
N ASP A 47 -14.05 6.11 -10.06
CA ASP A 47 -12.87 5.38 -9.68
C ASP A 47 -11.83 6.34 -9.09
N TYR A 48 -11.09 5.86 -8.10
CA TYR A 48 -10.00 6.55 -7.45
C TYR A 48 -8.85 5.59 -7.25
N GLU A 49 -7.75 5.83 -7.96
CA GLU A 49 -6.58 4.97 -7.96
C GLU A 49 -5.37 5.70 -7.37
N TYR A 50 -4.57 4.99 -6.58
CA TYR A 50 -3.36 5.55 -6.02
C TYR A 50 -2.25 4.53 -5.83
N TYR A 51 -1.03 5.05 -5.83
CA TYR A 51 0.19 4.30 -5.64
C TYR A 51 1.03 4.95 -4.55
N LEU A 52 1.48 4.16 -3.58
CA LEU A 52 2.57 4.52 -2.67
C LEU A 52 3.79 3.68 -3.04
N THR A 53 4.87 4.32 -3.45
CA THR A 53 6.11 3.65 -3.83
C THR A 53 7.22 3.95 -2.81
N ILE A 54 7.87 2.91 -2.29
CA ILE A 54 9.10 3.00 -1.52
C ILE A 54 10.21 2.40 -2.38
N ASN A 55 11.12 3.24 -2.85
CA ASN A 55 12.20 2.80 -3.75
C ASN A 55 13.17 1.82 -3.06
N ARG A 56 14.06 1.22 -3.87
CA ARG A 56 15.03 0.21 -3.42
C ARG A 56 15.86 0.64 -2.21
N LEU A 57 16.39 1.86 -2.19
CA LEU A 57 17.24 2.35 -1.10
C LEU A 57 16.47 2.43 0.22
N ASN A 58 15.25 2.97 0.16
CA ASN A 58 14.38 3.10 1.32
C ASN A 58 13.82 1.74 1.78
N MET A 59 13.57 0.81 0.86
CA MET A 59 13.22 -0.58 1.19
C MET A 59 14.36 -1.28 1.94
N ILE A 60 15.62 -1.10 1.50
CA ILE A 60 16.79 -1.66 2.19
C ILE A 60 16.93 -1.05 3.59
N GLN A 61 16.78 0.27 3.72
CA GLN A 61 16.78 0.95 5.03
C GLN A 61 15.71 0.39 5.96
N LEU A 62 14.48 0.18 5.47
CA LEU A 62 13.39 -0.44 6.22
C LEU A 62 13.78 -1.83 6.71
N LYS A 63 14.30 -2.68 5.82
CA LYS A 63 14.73 -4.05 6.16
C LYS A 63 15.80 -4.04 7.25
N LEU A 64 16.84 -3.20 7.13
CA LEU A 64 17.89 -3.09 8.14
C LEU A 64 17.34 -2.62 9.49
N MET A 65 16.51 -1.58 9.49
CA MET A 65 15.89 -1.04 10.71
C MET A 65 15.01 -2.07 11.44
N LYS A 66 14.32 -2.94 10.69
CA LYS A 66 13.43 -3.98 11.24
C LYS A 66 14.11 -5.34 11.40
N GLY A 67 15.39 -5.48 11.04
CA GLY A 67 16.11 -6.74 11.09
C GLY A 67 15.57 -7.80 10.14
N LEU A 68 14.91 -7.39 9.04
CA LEU A 68 14.25 -8.29 8.09
C LEU A 68 15.26 -8.79 7.06
N LYS A 69 15.42 -10.11 6.97
CA LYS A 69 16.44 -10.76 6.14
C LYS A 69 15.91 -11.10 4.75
N SER A 70 14.66 -11.53 4.65
CA SER A 70 14.05 -11.99 3.40
C SER A 70 12.94 -11.07 2.87
N PHE A 71 12.45 -11.33 1.66
CA PHE A 71 11.22 -10.70 1.16
C PHE A 71 9.98 -11.26 1.84
N GLU A 72 9.99 -12.53 2.26
CA GLU A 72 8.86 -13.11 3.00
C GLU A 72 8.69 -12.41 4.36
N GLU A 73 9.78 -12.16 5.08
CA GLU A 73 9.72 -11.39 6.35
C GLU A 73 9.22 -9.95 6.13
N LEU A 74 9.58 -9.33 5.00
CA LEU A 74 9.07 -8.00 4.63
C LEU A 74 7.57 -8.03 4.36
N LYS A 75 7.10 -9.03 3.61
CA LYS A 75 5.68 -9.25 3.37
C LYS A 75 4.92 -9.50 4.67
N GLU A 76 5.37 -10.43 5.51
CA GLU A 76 4.75 -10.72 6.81
C GLU A 76 4.70 -9.47 7.70
N PHE A 77 5.78 -8.67 7.70
CA PHE A 77 5.80 -7.39 8.40
C PHE A 77 4.71 -6.45 7.89
N PHE A 78 4.51 -6.33 6.57
CA PHE A 78 3.48 -5.45 6.00
C PHE A 78 2.07 -5.94 6.32
N ILE A 79 1.79 -7.22 6.13
CA ILE A 79 0.47 -7.80 6.44
C ILE A 79 0.16 -7.62 7.92
N LYS A 80 1.08 -7.96 8.82
CA LYS A 80 0.86 -7.90 10.27
C LYS A 80 0.62 -6.48 10.79
N ASN A 81 1.32 -5.48 10.25
CA ASN A 81 1.31 -4.12 10.81
C ASN A 81 0.39 -3.16 10.05
N PHE A 82 0.13 -3.44 8.76
CA PHE A 82 -0.52 -2.49 7.88
C PHE A 82 -1.78 -3.02 7.21
N SER A 83 -2.29 -4.22 7.51
CA SER A 83 -3.61 -4.62 7.01
C SER A 83 -4.78 -3.83 7.64
N GLY A 84 -5.91 -3.82 6.94
CA GLY A 84 -7.18 -3.20 7.32
C GLY A 84 -7.47 -1.86 6.63
N GLU A 85 -8.66 -1.30 6.90
CA GLU A 85 -9.22 -0.12 6.22
C GLU A 85 -8.28 1.10 6.16
N ASN A 86 -7.46 1.29 7.19
CA ASN A 86 -6.53 2.42 7.29
C ASN A 86 -5.09 2.08 6.86
N CYS A 87 -4.89 1.04 6.06
CA CYS A 87 -3.58 0.51 5.70
C CYS A 87 -2.65 1.59 5.13
N ILE A 88 -3.12 2.39 4.18
CA ILE A 88 -2.29 3.39 3.51
C ILE A 88 -1.81 4.46 4.48
N GLU A 89 -2.70 4.96 5.34
CA GLU A 89 -2.36 5.99 6.31
C GLU A 89 -1.42 5.46 7.39
N LYS A 90 -1.56 4.18 7.78
CA LYS A 90 -0.58 3.52 8.66
C LYS A 90 0.80 3.45 8.02
N VAL A 91 0.88 3.14 6.73
CA VAL A 91 2.17 3.08 6.00
C VAL A 91 2.80 4.46 5.87
N LYS A 92 2.04 5.49 5.48
CA LYS A 92 2.54 6.88 5.41
C LYS A 92 3.06 7.36 6.76
N LYS A 93 2.32 7.10 7.84
CA LYS A 93 2.74 7.45 9.22
C LYS A 93 3.99 6.68 9.63
N PHE A 94 4.06 5.39 9.33
CA PHE A 94 5.25 4.58 9.59
C PHE A 94 6.47 5.14 8.86
N CYS A 95 6.35 5.42 7.56
CA CYS A 95 7.46 5.95 6.77
C CYS A 95 7.94 7.30 7.31
N SER A 96 7.00 8.20 7.62
CA SER A 96 7.30 9.53 8.17
C SER A 96 8.01 9.45 9.52
N ARG A 97 7.56 8.58 10.43
CA ARG A 97 8.16 8.40 11.77
C ARG A 97 9.56 7.78 11.73
N ASN A 98 9.87 7.03 10.67
CA ASN A 98 11.14 6.30 10.54
C ASN A 98 12.06 6.91 9.47
N PHE A 99 11.75 8.12 8.97
CA PHE A 99 12.52 8.82 7.94
C PHE A 99 12.75 7.97 6.68
N ILE A 100 11.75 7.16 6.30
CA ILE A 100 11.72 6.38 5.06
C ILE A 100 10.99 7.23 4.03
N ARG A 101 11.65 7.57 2.92
CA ARG A 101 11.02 8.33 1.84
C ARG A 101 10.09 7.43 1.03
N TYR A 102 8.96 7.99 0.63
CA TYR A 102 8.00 7.37 -0.28
C TYR A 102 7.46 8.41 -1.26
N GLU A 103 6.97 7.95 -2.40
CA GLU A 103 6.24 8.75 -3.37
C GLU A 103 4.78 8.33 -3.34
N PHE A 104 3.87 9.30 -3.30
CA PHE A 104 2.43 9.05 -3.34
C PHE A 104 1.84 9.72 -4.57
N THR A 105 1.28 8.92 -5.48
CA THR A 105 0.68 9.38 -6.73
C THR A 105 -0.77 8.96 -6.75
N VAL A 106 -1.64 9.84 -7.22
CA VAL A 106 -3.06 9.59 -7.42
C VAL A 106 -3.34 9.69 -8.91
N TRP A 107 -4.02 8.71 -9.47
CA TRP A 107 -4.60 8.76 -10.81
C TRP A 107 -6.09 9.08 -10.69
N ARG A 108 -6.55 10.04 -11.50
CA ARG A 108 -7.92 10.54 -11.54
C ARG A 108 -8.46 10.51 -12.94
#